data_AF-A0AAD9UKW7-F1
#
_entry.id   AF-A0AAD9UKW7-F1
#
_cell.length_a   1.000
_cell.length_b   1.000
_cell.length_c   1.000
_cell.angle_alpha   90.00
_cell.angle_beta   90.00
_cell.angle_gamma   90.00
#
_symmetry.space_group_name_H-M   'P 1'
#
loop_
_entity.id
_entity.type
_entity.pdbx_description
1 polymer ?
#
loop_
_entity_poly.entity_id
_entity_poly.type
_entity_poly.pdbx_seq_one_letter_code
_entity_poly.pdbx_strand_id
1 'polypeptide(L)'
;MGCFKRSKEDEDEKVRKEANKKIEKQLQRDKQLYRATHRLLLLGAGESGKSTIVKQMKILHVNGFAPEERRQKIEDIKKNIRDAILVSTRLITLFTLASFIRFCL
;
A
#
# COMPACT_ATOMS: atom_id res chain seq x y z
N MET A 1 -3.02 -9.46 64.92
CA MET A 1 -3.06 -10.06 63.57
C MET A 1 -4.12 -9.32 62.76
N GLY A 2 -3.73 -8.28 62.03
CA GLY A 2 -4.65 -7.47 61.22
C GLY A 2 -4.85 -8.10 59.85
N CYS A 3 -6.03 -8.62 59.59
CA CYS A 3 -6.46 -9.11 58.28
C CYS A 3 -6.75 -7.89 57.38
N PHE A 4 -5.86 -7.62 56.42
CA PHE A 4 -6.01 -6.58 55.39
C PHE A 4 -7.17 -6.96 54.44
N LYS A 5 -8.33 -6.32 54.60
CA LYS A 5 -9.38 -6.34 53.56
C LYS A 5 -8.86 -5.54 52.37
N ARG A 6 -8.43 -6.24 51.32
CA ARG A 6 -8.09 -5.65 50.03
C ARG A 6 -9.37 -5.15 49.38
N SER A 7 -9.42 -3.88 48.99
CA SER A 7 -10.62 -3.30 48.38
C SER A 7 -10.72 -3.73 46.91
N LYS A 8 -11.93 -3.73 46.33
CA LYS A 8 -12.12 -4.01 44.89
C LYS A 8 -11.37 -2.99 44.01
N GLU A 9 -11.26 -1.76 44.50
CA GLU A 9 -10.53 -0.67 43.84
C GLU A 9 -9.02 -0.95 43.74
N ASP A 10 -8.41 -1.58 44.75
CA ASP A 10 -6.98 -1.95 44.73
C ASP A 10 -6.65 -3.01 43.65
N GLU A 11 -7.58 -3.94 43.39
CA GLU A 11 -7.40 -4.97 42.37
C GLU A 11 -7.63 -4.38 40.96
N ASP A 12 -8.61 -3.50 40.78
CA ASP A 12 -8.85 -2.78 39.52
C ASP A 12 -7.66 -1.85 39.16
N GLU A 13 -7.07 -1.20 40.16
CA GLU A 13 -5.88 -0.35 39.97
C GLU A 13 -4.65 -1.18 39.55
N LYS A 14 -4.46 -2.37 40.13
CA LYS A 14 -3.40 -3.30 39.70
C LYS A 14 -3.60 -3.76 38.27
N VAL A 15 -4.81 -4.15 37.88
CA VAL A 15 -5.13 -4.57 36.51
C VAL A 15 -4.84 -3.43 35.52
N ARG A 16 -5.23 -2.19 35.85
CA ARG A 16 -4.92 -1.00 35.05
C ARG A 16 -3.41 -0.76 34.94
N LYS A 17 -2.68 -0.90 36.05
CA LYS A 17 -1.22 -0.72 36.07
C LYS A 17 -0.49 -1.79 35.25
N GLU A 18 -0.95 -3.03 35.29
CA GLU A 18 -0.43 -4.12 34.46
C GLU A 18 -0.72 -3.90 32.97
N ALA A 19 -1.93 -3.45 32.62
CA ALA A 19 -2.28 -3.08 31.26
C ALA A 19 -1.39 -1.93 30.75
N ASN A 20 -1.23 -0.86 31.53
CA ASN A 20 -0.33 0.25 31.20
C ASN A 20 1.12 -0.21 31.01
N LYS A 21 1.61 -1.11 31.88
CA LYS A 21 2.97 -1.67 31.74
C LYS A 21 3.13 -2.50 30.46
N LYS A 22 2.09 -3.23 30.03
CA LYS A 22 2.10 -3.97 28.75
C LYS A 22 2.13 -3.02 27.56
N ILE A 23 1.32 -1.95 27.60
CA ILE A 23 1.29 -0.92 26.56
C ILE A 23 2.65 -0.23 26.45
N GLU A 24 3.24 0.21 27.56
CA GLU A 24 4.55 0.89 27.55
C GLU A 24 5.65 -0.01 26.96
N LYS A 25 5.66 -1.30 27.32
CA LYS A 25 6.57 -2.29 26.74
C LYS A 25 6.35 -2.51 25.24
N GLN A 26 5.12 -2.43 24.76
CA GLN A 26 4.81 -2.51 23.33
C GLN A 26 5.32 -1.24 22.62
N LEU A 27 5.04 -0.07 23.19
CA LEU A 27 5.47 1.23 22.65
C LEU A 27 6.99 1.33 22.52
N GLN A 28 7.73 0.81 23.50
CA GLN A 28 9.20 0.79 23.46
C GLN A 28 9.73 -0.11 22.34
N ARG A 29 9.13 -1.28 22.14
CA ARG A 29 9.49 -2.19 21.03
C ARG A 29 9.19 -1.55 19.68
N ASP A 30 8.01 -0.96 19.53
CA ASP A 30 7.60 -0.30 18.29
C ASP A 30 8.49 0.90 17.97
N LYS A 31 8.91 1.68 18.99
CA LYS A 31 9.90 2.77 18.84
C LYS A 31 11.25 2.26 18.34
N GLN A 32 11.73 1.12 18.82
CA GLN A 32 13.00 0.53 18.36
C GLN A 32 12.89 0.06 16.92
N LEU A 33 11.81 -0.67 16.57
CA LEU A 33 11.55 -1.11 15.19
C LEU A 33 11.42 0.07 14.23
N TYR A 34 10.72 1.12 14.65
CA TYR A 34 10.54 2.33 13.86
C TYR A 34 11.88 3.04 13.59
N ARG A 35 12.76 3.14 14.60
CA ARG A 35 14.11 3.72 14.44
C ARG A 35 15.02 2.88 13.55
N ALA A 36 14.85 1.55 13.55
CA ALA A 36 15.62 0.65 12.69
C ALA A 36 15.13 0.63 11.23
N THR A 37 13.93 1.14 10.96
CA THR A 37 13.32 1.11 9.63
C THR A 37 13.79 2.27 8.77
N HIS A 38 14.36 1.98 7.59
CA HIS A 38 14.75 2.99 6.61
C HIS A 38 13.53 3.42 5.79
N ARG A 39 13.16 4.71 5.88
CA ARG A 39 12.00 5.28 5.18
C ARG A 39 12.45 5.95 3.88
N LEU A 40 12.03 5.40 2.75
CA LEU A 40 12.34 5.92 1.42
C LEU A 40 11.11 6.57 0.80
N LEU A 41 11.29 7.72 0.15
CA LEU A 41 10.25 8.41 -0.61
C LEU A 41 10.62 8.41 -2.08
N LEU A 42 9.72 7.92 -2.93
CA LEU A 42 9.90 7.94 -4.39
C LEU A 42 9.17 9.14 -4.97
N LEU A 43 9.91 10.06 -5.59
CA LEU A 43 9.39 11.25 -6.26
C LEU A 43 9.53 11.14 -7.78
N GLY A 44 8.66 11.83 -8.51
CA GLY A 44 8.69 11.88 -9.98
C GLY A 44 7.33 12.25 -10.58
N ALA A 45 7.31 12.54 -11.89
CA ALA A 45 6.08 12.86 -12.63
C ALA A 45 5.06 11.70 -12.63
N GLY A 46 3.82 11.98 -13.04
CA GLY A 46 2.84 10.92 -13.35
C GLY A 46 3.47 9.87 -14.28
N GLU A 47 3.14 8.59 -14.07
CA GLU A 47 3.58 7.48 -14.95
C GLU A 47 5.09 7.18 -15.00
N SER A 48 5.92 7.87 -14.21
CA SER A 48 7.38 7.70 -14.16
C SER A 48 7.88 6.34 -13.62
N GLY A 49 7.00 5.36 -13.42
CA GLY A 49 7.37 4.01 -12.97
C GLY A 49 7.57 3.84 -11.46
N LYS A 50 7.23 4.83 -10.61
CA LYS A 50 7.33 4.71 -9.13
C LYS A 50 6.66 3.44 -8.59
N SER A 51 5.43 3.17 -9.04
CA SER A 51 4.70 1.96 -8.65
C SER A 51 5.37 0.68 -9.12
N THR A 52 6.11 0.72 -10.24
CA THR A 52 6.88 -0.42 -10.76
C THR A 52 8.05 -0.74 -9.84
N ILE A 53 8.78 0.26 -9.36
CA ILE A 53 9.89 0.08 -8.41
C ILE A 53 9.38 -0.59 -7.12
N VAL A 54 8.26 -0.10 -6.56
CA VAL A 54 7.65 -0.70 -5.35
C VAL A 54 7.23 -2.16 -5.59
N LYS A 55 6.65 -2.46 -6.75
CA LYS A 55 6.28 -3.84 -7.12
C LYS A 55 7.53 -4.74 -7.22
N GLN A 56 8.63 -4.27 -7.80
CA GLN A 56 9.88 -5.01 -7.88
C GLN A 56 10.48 -5.27 -6.50
N MET A 57 10.43 -4.29 -5.60
CA MET A 57 10.85 -4.48 -4.21
C MET A 57 10.06 -5.60 -3.51
N LYS A 58 8.74 -5.69 -3.74
CA LYS A 58 7.90 -6.77 -3.20
C LYS A 58 8.31 -8.14 -3.76
N ILE A 59 8.60 -8.23 -5.06
CA ILE A 59 9.03 -9.48 -5.72
C ILE A 59 10.35 -9.98 -5.12
N LEU A 60 11.33 -9.09 -4.96
CA LEU A 60 12.68 -9.46 -4.53
C LEU A 60 12.79 -9.72 -3.02
N HIS A 61 12.04 -8.98 -2.19
CA HIS A 61 12.25 -8.97 -0.74
C HIS A 61 11.06 -9.45 0.09
N VAL A 62 9.87 -9.65 -0.51
CA VAL A 62 8.62 -9.93 0.24
C VAL A 62 7.83 -11.07 -0.41
N ASN A 63 8.47 -12.21 -0.68
CA ASN A 63 7.86 -13.46 -1.16
C ASN A 63 6.88 -13.30 -2.36
N GLY A 64 7.00 -12.22 -3.15
CA GLY A 64 6.16 -11.95 -4.31
C GLY A 64 4.70 -11.60 -3.99
N PHE A 65 3.81 -11.97 -4.92
CA PHE A 65 2.36 -11.68 -4.84
C PHE A 65 1.58 -12.96 -4.59
N ALA A 66 0.60 -12.89 -3.67
CA ALA A 66 -0.28 -14.01 -3.36
C ALA A 66 -1.14 -14.40 -4.58
N PRO A 67 -1.58 -15.66 -4.69
CA PRO A 67 -2.41 -16.10 -5.82
C PRO A 67 -3.70 -15.29 -5.96
N GLU A 68 -4.33 -14.87 -4.86
CA GLU A 68 -5.51 -14.00 -4.89
C GLU A 68 -5.21 -12.61 -5.45
N GLU A 69 -4.10 -12.00 -5.05
CA GLU A 69 -3.67 -10.69 -5.57
C GLU A 69 -3.43 -10.79 -7.09
N ARG A 70 -2.81 -11.88 -7.55
CA ARG A 70 -2.59 -12.13 -8.97
C ARG A 70 -3.89 -12.30 -9.74
N ARG A 71 -4.88 -13.00 -9.18
CA ARG A 71 -6.21 -13.14 -9.77
C ARG A 71 -6.90 -11.79 -9.94
N GLN A 72 -6.87 -10.93 -8.92
CA GLN A 72 -7.43 -9.58 -9.01
C GLN A 72 -6.76 -8.75 -10.10
N LYS A 73 -5.44 -8.92 -10.33
CA LYS A 73 -4.72 -8.21 -11.41
C LYS A 73 -5.07 -8.66 -12.83
N ILE A 74 -5.74 -9.80 -13.02
CA ILE A 74 -6.17 -10.24 -14.35
C ILE A 74 -7.17 -9.24 -14.94
N GLU A 75 -8.09 -8.70 -14.14
CA GLU A 75 -9.08 -7.71 -14.59
C GLU A 75 -8.41 -6.40 -15.02
N ASP A 76 -7.47 -5.91 -14.21
CA ASP A 76 -6.65 -4.73 -14.53
C ASP A 76 -5.91 -4.92 -15.86
N ILE A 77 -5.31 -6.09 -16.10
CA ILE A 77 -4.59 -6.41 -17.34
C ILE A 77 -5.55 -6.38 -18.53
N LYS A 78 -6.72 -7.03 -18.41
CA LYS A 78 -7.73 -7.04 -19.48
C LYS A 78 -8.20 -5.62 -19.81
N LYS A 79 -8.41 -4.78 -18.79
CA LYS A 79 -8.79 -3.38 -18.97
C LYS A 79 -7.70 -2.59 -19.68
N ASN A 80 -6.44 -2.71 -19.24
CA ASN A 80 -5.32 -2.02 -19.87
C ASN A 80 -5.15 -2.39 -21.36
N ILE A 81 -5.33 -3.68 -21.72
CA ILE A 81 -5.27 -4.12 -23.11
C ILE A 81 -6.41 -3.49 -23.93
N ARG A 82 -7.64 -3.50 -23.41
CA ARG A 82 -8.79 -2.86 -24.07
C ARG A 82 -8.55 -1.37 -24.28
N ASP A 83 -8.12 -0.68 -23.24
CA ASP A 83 -7.90 0.77 -23.26
C ASP A 83 -6.79 1.13 -24.25
N ALA A 84 -5.70 0.35 -24.28
CA ALA A 84 -4.62 0.52 -25.25
C ALA A 84 -5.13 0.40 -26.69
N ILE A 85 -5.89 -0.66 -27.01
CA ILE A 85 -6.45 -0.86 -28.35
C ILE A 85 -7.40 0.28 -28.73
N LEU A 86 -8.29 0.69 -27.82
CA LEU A 86 -9.23 1.79 -28.08
C LEU A 86 -8.51 3.11 -28.36
N VAL A 87 -7.47 3.42 -27.59
CA VAL A 87 -6.66 4.63 -27.80
C VAL A 87 -5.94 4.55 -29.15
N SER A 88 -5.30 3.42 -29.46
CA SER A 88 -4.63 3.24 -30.75
C SER A 88 -5.58 3.41 -31.93
N THR A 89 -6.74 2.76 -31.92
CA THR A 89 -7.73 2.86 -33.00
C THR A 89 -8.26 4.29 -33.15
N ARG A 90 -8.57 4.98 -32.04
CA ARG A 90 -9.02 6.37 -32.07
C ARG A 90 -7.98 7.30 -32.68
N LEU A 91 -6.71 7.13 -32.30
CA LEU A 91 -5.62 7.92 -32.85
C LEU A 91 -5.45 7.70 -34.36
N ILE A 92 -5.54 6.44 -34.81
CA ILE A 92 -5.47 6.12 -36.24
C ILE A 92 -6.62 6.79 -37.01
N THR A 93 -7.85 6.66 -36.54
CA THR A 93 -9.02 7.27 -37.18
C THR A 93 -8.95 8.80 -37.20
N LEU A 94 -8.50 9.42 -36.11
CA LEU A 94 -8.32 10.88 -36.05
C LEU A 94 -7.21 11.34 -37.00
N PHE A 95 -6.10 10.60 -37.07
CA PHE A 95 -4.99 10.93 -37.95
C PHE A 95 -5.38 10.83 -39.42
N THR A 96 -6.06 9.75 -39.82
CA THR A 96 -6.52 9.57 -41.21
C THR A 96 -7.55 10.63 -41.62
N LEU A 97 -8.52 10.94 -40.76
CA LEU A 97 -9.49 12.02 -40.99
C LEU A 97 -8.79 13.39 -41.11
N ALA A 98 -7.85 13.69 -40.22
CA ALA A 98 -7.11 14.95 -40.26
C ALA A 98 -6.25 15.07 -41.54
N SER A 99 -5.60 13.99 -41.96
CA SER A 99 -4.85 13.95 -43.23
C SER A 99 -5.75 14.12 -44.45
N PHE A 100 -6.94 13.51 -44.44
CA PHE A 100 -7.90 13.63 -45.54
C PHE A 100 -8.44 15.07 -45.66
N ILE A 101 -8.86 15.69 -44.55
CA ILE A 101 -9.33 17.07 -44.53
C ILE A 101 -8.23 18.03 -45.01
N ARG A 102 -6.97 17.81 -44.60
CA ARG A 102 -5.83 18.62 -45.03
C ARG A 102 -5.45 18.46 -46.50
N PHE A 103 -5.85 17.36 -47.15
CA PHE A 103 -5.64 17.16 -48.59
C PHE A 103 -6.77 17.75 -49.44
N CYS A 104 -7.99 17.83 -48.90
CA CYS A 104 -9.16 18.39 -49.59
C CYS A 104 -9.29 19.92 -49.49
N LEU A 105 -8.59 20.58 -48.56
CA LEU A 105 -8.56 22.03 -48.37
C LEU A 105 -7.24 22.62 -48.85
#